data_AF-A0A8T5EJL9-F1
#
_entry.id   AF-A0A8T5EJL9-F1
#
_cell.length_a   1.000
_cell.length_b   1.000
_cell.length_c   1.000
_cell.angle_alpha   90.00
_cell.angle_beta   90.00
_cell.angle_gamma   90.00
#
_symmetry.space_group_name_H-M   'P 1'
#
loop_
_entity.id
_entity.type
_entity.pdbx_description
1 polymer ?
#
loop_
_entity_poly.entity_id
_entity_poly.type
_entity_poly.pdbx_seq_one_letter_code
_entity_poly.pdbx_strand_id
1 'polypeptide(L)'
;MMWVGGIVHMLLNGIEGMDRVMTGDVRSPYITLVTGPPGAMKTGFALTIMSNHLSRTGEFGLYCTIEETVESLLRGAESLGIHPPHNLQITDFTELRRENSGMDYLKFTRRMIEHFKQQHGERFTTFVLDSLGAIYSLTTVNESMRNKMFEFFDFLRQQKLNVIILTERQYGEYAELQGNEGFLADGIIKMGVDRRNGQIVRTMQVEKLRHVRHSMEKQAIDVGPHGPIILGPLFD
;
A
#
# COMPACT_ATOMS: atom_id res chain seq x y z
N MET A 1 -17.09 -28.76 -1.11
CA MET A 1 -15.68 -29.19 -1.15
C MET A 1 -14.95 -28.40 -0.09
N MET A 2 -14.51 -29.06 0.99
CA MET A 2 -13.87 -28.42 2.13
C MET A 2 -12.50 -27.87 1.72
N TRP A 3 -12.29 -26.55 1.87
CA TRP A 3 -10.98 -25.94 1.73
C TRP A 3 -10.10 -26.40 2.89
N VAL A 4 -9.13 -27.26 2.58
CA VAL A 4 -8.03 -27.59 3.48
C VAL A 4 -7.11 -26.36 3.51
N GLY A 5 -6.84 -25.83 4.71
CA GLY A 5 -6.17 -24.55 4.95
C GLY A 5 -4.82 -24.40 4.27
N GLY A 6 -4.83 -23.89 3.04
CA GLY A 6 -3.65 -23.35 2.38
C GLY A 6 -3.28 -21.99 2.98
N ILE A 7 -1.98 -21.70 3.03
CA ILE A 7 -1.49 -20.36 3.38
C ILE A 7 -2.03 -19.40 2.31
N VAL A 8 -2.86 -18.46 2.72
CA VAL A 8 -3.38 -17.41 1.83
C VAL A 8 -2.27 -16.38 1.61
N HIS A 9 -1.78 -16.32 0.37
CA HIS A 9 -0.73 -15.41 -0.03
C HIS A 9 -1.29 -14.05 -0.48
N MET A 10 -0.84 -12.97 0.16
CA MET A 10 -1.15 -11.59 -0.18
C MET A 10 -0.10 -10.96 -1.09
N LEU A 11 1.15 -10.77 -0.63
CA LEU A 11 2.16 -10.09 -1.45
C LEU A 11 2.70 -11.03 -2.54
N LEU A 12 3.00 -12.28 -2.19
CA LEU A 12 3.63 -13.25 -3.10
C LEU A 12 2.78 -13.51 -4.34
N ASN A 13 1.45 -13.54 -4.18
CA ASN A 13 0.49 -13.68 -5.28
C ASN A 13 -0.16 -12.33 -5.66
N GLY A 14 0.31 -11.22 -5.10
CA GLY A 14 -0.29 -9.90 -5.29
C GLY A 14 0.06 -9.30 -6.66
N ILE A 15 1.28 -9.56 -7.15
CA ILE A 15 1.84 -9.04 -8.39
C ILE A 15 2.52 -10.18 -9.13
N GLU A 16 2.35 -10.25 -10.45
CA GLU A 16 3.04 -11.23 -11.29
C GLU A 16 4.57 -11.04 -11.20
N GLY A 17 5.30 -12.13 -10.99
CA GLY A 17 6.76 -12.13 -10.84
C GLY A 17 7.27 -11.85 -9.43
N MET A 18 6.39 -11.69 -8.43
CA MET A 18 6.80 -11.46 -7.03
C MET A 18 7.52 -12.69 -6.42
N ASP A 19 7.27 -13.88 -6.94
CA ASP A 19 7.98 -15.12 -6.59
C ASP A 19 9.49 -15.07 -6.90
N ARG A 20 9.91 -14.19 -7.82
CA ARG A 20 11.34 -13.89 -8.07
C ARG A 20 11.96 -13.07 -6.95
N VAL A 21 11.14 -12.34 -6.20
CA VAL A 21 11.58 -11.35 -5.20
C VAL A 21 11.50 -11.92 -3.80
N MET A 22 10.52 -12.78 -3.51
CA MET A 22 10.31 -13.36 -2.17
C MET A 22 9.86 -14.81 -2.26
N THR A 23 10.24 -15.61 -1.25
CA THR A 23 10.00 -17.08 -1.22
C THR A 23 8.94 -17.52 -0.20
N GLY A 24 8.42 -16.56 0.56
CA GLY A 24 7.33 -16.73 1.50
C GLY A 24 6.43 -15.52 1.42
N ASP A 25 5.52 -15.36 2.38
CA ASP A 25 4.61 -14.22 2.40
C ASP A 25 4.39 -13.68 3.81
N VAL A 26 3.84 -12.48 3.86
CA VAL A 26 3.50 -11.79 5.09
C VAL A 26 2.28 -12.43 5.74
N ARG A 27 2.16 -12.28 7.06
CA ARG A 27 1.03 -12.78 7.84
C ARG A 27 0.51 -11.65 8.72
N SER A 28 -0.81 -11.44 8.69
CA SER A 28 -1.42 -10.41 9.51
C SER A 28 -1.23 -10.68 11.02
N PRO A 29 -1.12 -9.64 11.86
CA PRO A 29 -1.01 -8.23 11.49
C PRO A 29 0.34 -7.93 10.81
N TYR A 30 0.31 -7.18 9.71
CA TYR A 30 1.53 -6.80 8.99
C TYR A 30 1.36 -5.44 8.32
N ILE A 31 2.26 -4.49 8.60
CA ILE A 31 2.21 -3.15 8.01
C ILE A 31 3.34 -2.99 6.99
N THR A 32 2.96 -2.78 5.72
CA THR A 32 3.87 -2.55 4.59
C THR A 32 3.80 -1.10 4.14
N LEU A 33 4.94 -0.41 4.12
CA LEU A 33 5.07 0.88 3.43
C LEU A 33 5.42 0.65 1.97
N VAL A 34 4.66 1.26 1.07
CA VAL A 34 5.01 1.39 -0.34
C VAL A 34 5.44 2.83 -0.57
N THR A 35 6.70 3.00 -0.89
CA THR A 35 7.37 4.30 -0.90
C THR A 35 7.88 4.63 -2.28
N GLY A 36 8.01 5.91 -2.62
CA GLY A 36 8.57 6.30 -3.91
C GLY A 36 8.13 7.67 -4.39
N PRO A 37 8.77 8.19 -5.46
CA PRO A 37 8.42 9.49 -6.01
C PRO A 37 7.03 9.48 -6.65
N PRO A 38 6.46 10.66 -6.95
CA PRO A 38 5.29 10.78 -7.82
C PRO A 38 5.54 10.07 -9.16
N GLY A 39 4.52 9.40 -9.70
CA GLY A 39 4.62 8.66 -10.97
C GLY A 39 5.29 7.29 -10.90
N ALA A 40 5.78 6.86 -9.73
CA ALA A 40 6.36 5.53 -9.53
C ALA A 40 5.33 4.38 -9.52
N MET A 41 4.03 4.67 -9.70
CA MET A 41 2.92 3.70 -9.75
C MET A 41 2.53 3.04 -8.42
N LYS A 42 2.74 3.72 -7.29
CA LYS A 42 2.39 3.25 -5.93
C LYS A 42 0.92 2.83 -5.80
N THR A 43 0.02 3.70 -6.24
CA THR A 43 -1.44 3.50 -6.20
C THR A 43 -1.85 2.27 -7.01
N GLY A 44 -1.39 2.16 -8.26
CA GLY A 44 -1.63 0.99 -9.10
C GLY A 44 -1.08 -0.30 -8.50
N PHE A 45 0.10 -0.25 -7.89
CA PHE A 45 0.71 -1.39 -7.21
C PHE A 45 -0.13 -1.88 -6.02
N ALA A 46 -0.55 -0.98 -5.13
CA ALA A 46 -1.37 -1.36 -3.98
C ALA A 46 -2.78 -1.84 -4.37
N LEU A 47 -3.42 -1.17 -5.33
CA LEU A 47 -4.71 -1.61 -5.87
C LEU A 47 -4.63 -2.99 -6.50
N THR A 48 -3.54 -3.30 -7.21
CA THR A 48 -3.36 -4.61 -7.83
C THR A 48 -3.20 -5.71 -6.79
N ILE A 49 -2.31 -5.51 -5.79
CA ILE A 49 -2.14 -6.47 -4.68
C ILE A 49 -3.48 -6.74 -3.99
N MET A 50 -4.17 -5.65 -3.62
CA MET A 50 -5.43 -5.72 -2.91
C MET A 50 -6.51 -6.41 -3.74
N SER A 51 -6.72 -5.99 -4.98
CA SER A 51 -7.74 -6.55 -5.87
C SER A 51 -7.49 -8.03 -6.15
N ASN A 52 -6.24 -8.41 -6.40
CA ASN A 52 -5.85 -9.80 -6.64
C ASN A 52 -6.06 -10.66 -5.39
N HIS A 53 -5.68 -10.15 -4.21
CA HIS A 53 -5.92 -10.86 -2.95
C HIS A 53 -7.41 -11.07 -2.69
N LEU A 54 -8.21 -10.00 -2.72
CA LEU A 54 -9.64 -10.05 -2.41
C LEU A 54 -10.44 -10.87 -3.44
N SER A 55 -10.04 -10.86 -4.71
CA SER A 55 -10.66 -11.69 -5.75
C SER A 55 -10.43 -13.19 -5.52
N ARG A 56 -9.24 -13.58 -5.03
CA ARG A 56 -8.92 -14.98 -4.74
C ARG A 56 -9.58 -15.49 -3.46
N THR A 57 -9.71 -14.64 -2.46
CA THR A 57 -10.11 -15.06 -1.11
C THR A 57 -11.59 -14.81 -0.83
N GLY A 58 -12.22 -13.86 -1.52
CA GLY A 58 -13.55 -13.39 -1.19
C GLY A 58 -13.62 -12.59 0.11
N GLU A 59 -12.48 -12.23 0.70
CA GLU A 59 -12.41 -11.42 1.92
C GLU A 59 -12.73 -9.95 1.65
N PHE A 60 -13.00 -9.18 2.69
CA PHE A 60 -13.29 -7.75 2.58
C PHE A 60 -12.03 -6.91 2.74
N GLY A 61 -11.95 -5.82 2.00
CA GLY A 61 -10.91 -4.82 2.18
C GLY A 61 -11.38 -3.39 2.00
N LEU A 62 -10.65 -2.48 2.64
CA LEU A 62 -10.90 -1.04 2.63
C LEU A 62 -9.72 -0.28 2.05
N TYR A 63 -9.96 0.55 1.04
CA TYR A 63 -9.00 1.48 0.47
C TYR A 63 -9.43 2.91 0.80
N CYS A 64 -8.64 3.63 1.59
CA CYS A 64 -8.86 5.03 1.90
C CYS A 64 -7.89 5.90 1.12
N THR A 65 -8.41 6.82 0.29
CA THR A 65 -7.62 7.82 -0.42
C THR A 65 -7.89 9.23 0.10
N ILE A 66 -6.86 10.07 0.16
CA ILE A 66 -6.94 11.43 0.72
C ILE A 66 -6.93 12.49 -0.38
N GLU A 67 -6.18 12.26 -1.46
CA GLU A 67 -5.95 13.27 -2.50
C GLU A 67 -6.76 13.02 -3.78
N GLU A 68 -7.13 11.76 -4.05
CA GLU A 68 -7.85 11.38 -5.26
C GLU A 68 -9.31 11.09 -4.97
N THR A 69 -10.20 11.47 -5.87
CA THR A 69 -11.62 11.04 -5.79
C THR A 69 -11.73 9.56 -6.16
N VAL A 70 -12.74 8.87 -5.64
CA VAL A 70 -13.02 7.47 -6.04
C VAL A 70 -13.12 7.35 -7.56
N GLU A 71 -13.79 8.29 -8.23
CA GLU A 71 -13.96 8.30 -9.69
C GLU A 71 -12.61 8.38 -10.43
N SER A 72 -11.70 9.24 -9.98
CA SER A 72 -10.37 9.38 -10.59
C SER A 72 -9.53 8.13 -10.38
N LEU A 73 -9.57 7.57 -9.17
CA LEU A 73 -8.86 6.35 -8.81
C LEU A 73 -9.32 5.16 -9.69
N LEU A 74 -10.63 5.02 -9.90
CA LEU A 74 -11.21 3.96 -10.73
C LEU A 74 -10.83 4.10 -12.21
N ARG A 75 -10.82 5.31 -12.77
CA ARG A 75 -10.31 5.54 -14.13
C ARG A 75 -8.83 5.16 -14.26
N GLY A 76 -8.03 5.52 -13.25
CA GLY A 76 -6.62 5.13 -13.18
C GLY A 76 -6.46 3.61 -13.16
N ALA A 77 -7.23 2.92 -12.32
CA ALA A 77 -7.25 1.46 -12.23
C ALA A 77 -7.62 0.81 -13.58
N GLU A 78 -8.68 1.29 -14.23
CA GLU A 78 -9.12 0.80 -15.54
C GLU A 78 -8.02 0.97 -16.61
N SER A 79 -7.32 2.10 -16.63
CA SER A 79 -6.21 2.32 -17.58
C SER A 79 -5.03 1.36 -17.41
N LEU A 80 -4.92 0.75 -16.22
CA LEU A 80 -3.92 -0.28 -15.89
C LEU A 80 -4.48 -1.71 -16.03
N GLY A 81 -5.74 -1.88 -16.47
CA GLY A 81 -6.41 -3.19 -16.53
C GLY A 81 -6.77 -3.77 -15.16
N ILE A 82 -6.80 -2.94 -14.12
CA ILE A 82 -7.15 -3.34 -12.76
C ILE A 82 -8.66 -3.16 -12.58
N HIS A 83 -9.33 -4.23 -12.19
CA HIS A 83 -10.77 -4.23 -11.90
C HIS A 83 -11.00 -4.51 -10.41
N PRO A 84 -11.22 -3.47 -9.58
CA PRO A 84 -11.56 -3.64 -8.17
C PRO A 84 -12.76 -4.58 -7.98
N PRO A 85 -12.66 -5.61 -7.14
CA PRO A 85 -13.76 -6.54 -6.95
C PRO A 85 -14.83 -5.94 -6.01
N HIS A 86 -16.05 -6.48 -6.03
CA HIS A 86 -17.19 -5.95 -5.28
C HIS A 86 -17.01 -5.94 -3.74
N ASN A 87 -16.09 -6.76 -3.22
CA ASN A 87 -15.70 -6.85 -1.82
C ASN A 87 -14.59 -5.87 -1.42
N LEU A 88 -14.21 -4.96 -2.32
CA LEU A 88 -13.32 -3.84 -2.05
C LEU A 88 -14.14 -2.55 -1.88
N GLN A 89 -14.18 -2.01 -0.66
CA GLN A 89 -14.68 -0.67 -0.41
C GLN A 89 -13.59 0.36 -0.68
N ILE A 90 -13.90 1.36 -1.51
CA ILE A 90 -13.03 2.53 -1.72
C ILE A 90 -13.73 3.75 -1.11
N THR A 91 -13.01 4.52 -0.31
CA THR A 91 -13.50 5.76 0.31
C THR A 91 -12.48 6.86 0.07
N ASP A 92 -12.95 8.03 -0.39
CA ASP A 92 -12.11 9.21 -0.50
C ASP A 92 -12.45 10.27 0.55
N PHE A 93 -11.46 11.08 0.90
CA PHE A 93 -11.60 12.22 1.81
C PHE A 93 -11.45 13.56 1.09
N THR A 94 -11.72 13.62 -0.22
CA THR A 94 -11.48 14.82 -1.03
C THR A 94 -12.41 15.98 -0.67
N GLU A 95 -13.68 15.69 -0.37
CA GLU A 95 -14.64 16.69 0.10
C GLU A 95 -14.27 17.21 1.48
N LEU A 96 -13.94 16.30 2.40
CA LEU A 96 -13.47 16.60 3.74
C LEU A 96 -12.26 17.55 3.73
N ARG A 97 -11.34 17.35 2.79
CA ARG A 97 -10.16 18.22 2.59
C ARG A 97 -10.51 19.64 2.18
N ARG A 98 -11.57 19.84 1.39
CA ARG A 98 -11.97 21.18 0.91
C ARG A 98 -12.62 22.02 2.00
N GLU A 99 -13.28 21.37 2.96
CA GLU A 99 -14.16 22.05 3.91
C GLU A 99 -13.50 22.36 5.27
N ASN A 100 -12.42 21.67 5.67
CA ASN A 100 -11.85 21.84 7.01
C ASN A 100 -10.31 21.68 7.06
N SER A 101 -9.60 22.78 7.33
CA SER A 101 -8.14 22.82 7.52
C SER A 101 -7.66 22.25 8.86
N GLY A 102 -8.56 21.87 9.77
CA GLY A 102 -8.25 21.33 11.12
C GLY A 102 -8.64 19.87 11.33
N MET A 103 -8.91 19.12 10.25
CA MET A 103 -9.47 17.77 10.36
C MET A 103 -8.41 16.71 10.71
N ASP A 104 -8.74 15.81 11.65
CA ASP A 104 -7.87 14.71 12.04
C ASP A 104 -8.14 13.46 11.19
N TYR A 105 -7.50 13.38 10.02
CA TYR A 105 -7.64 12.25 9.08
C TYR A 105 -7.33 10.89 9.71
N LEU A 106 -6.41 10.83 10.67
CA LEU A 106 -6.07 9.60 11.39
C LEU A 106 -7.26 9.13 12.23
N LYS A 107 -7.93 10.05 12.93
CA LYS A 107 -9.16 9.76 13.69
C LYS A 107 -10.30 9.28 12.79
N PHE A 108 -10.50 9.89 11.62
CA PHE A 108 -11.52 9.44 10.66
C PHE A 108 -11.20 8.05 10.12
N THR A 109 -9.94 7.81 9.74
CA THR A 109 -9.47 6.51 9.26
C THR A 109 -9.69 5.41 10.32
N ARG A 110 -9.38 5.69 11.60
CA ARG A 110 -9.67 4.77 12.72
C ARG A 110 -11.15 4.40 12.79
N ARG A 111 -12.04 5.40 12.75
CA ARG A 111 -13.49 5.18 12.80
C ARG A 111 -14.00 4.34 11.63
N MET A 112 -13.49 4.58 10.42
CA MET A 112 -13.85 3.79 9.24
C MET A 112 -13.43 2.32 9.39
N ILE A 113 -12.21 2.08 9.88
CA ILE A 113 -11.72 0.72 10.12
C ILE A 113 -12.57 0.03 11.20
N GLU A 114 -12.87 0.70 12.30
CA GLU A 114 -13.73 0.18 13.38
C GLU A 114 -15.14 -0.15 12.86
N HIS A 115 -15.73 0.73 12.05
CA HIS A 115 -17.04 0.52 11.43
C HIS A 115 -17.07 -0.74 10.57
N PHE A 116 -16.11 -0.89 9.64
CA PHE A 116 -16.06 -2.07 8.78
C PHE A 116 -15.64 -3.33 9.53
N LYS A 117 -14.86 -3.22 10.62
CA LYS A 117 -14.60 -4.35 11.52
C LYS A 117 -15.87 -4.82 12.22
N GLN A 118 -16.77 -3.91 12.63
CA GLN A 118 -18.07 -4.29 13.19
C GLN A 118 -18.98 -4.97 12.16
N GLN A 119 -18.94 -4.53 10.90
CA GLN A 119 -19.78 -5.08 9.83
C GLN A 119 -19.29 -6.42 9.29
N HIS A 120 -17.98 -6.57 9.08
CA HIS A 120 -17.39 -7.73 8.40
C HIS A 120 -16.62 -8.68 9.32
N GLY A 121 -16.31 -8.27 10.56
CA GLY A 121 -15.59 -9.08 11.53
C GLY A 121 -14.22 -9.56 11.01
N GLU A 122 -13.96 -10.86 11.13
CA GLU A 122 -12.73 -11.50 10.67
C GLU A 122 -12.59 -11.49 9.13
N ARG A 123 -13.68 -11.25 8.38
CA ARG A 123 -13.61 -11.14 6.92
C ARG A 123 -12.94 -9.86 6.45
N PHE A 124 -12.87 -8.83 7.29
CA PHE A 124 -12.07 -7.66 6.96
C PHE A 124 -10.60 -7.97 7.23
N THR A 125 -9.84 -8.18 6.15
CA THR A 125 -8.45 -8.66 6.22
C THR A 125 -7.42 -7.68 5.68
N THR A 126 -7.82 -6.73 4.83
CA THR A 126 -6.87 -5.88 4.07
C THR A 126 -7.26 -4.41 4.09
N PHE A 127 -6.34 -3.54 4.52
CA PHE A 127 -6.54 -2.10 4.54
C PHE A 127 -5.42 -1.38 3.77
N VAL A 128 -5.80 -0.36 2.98
CA VAL A 128 -4.85 0.52 2.28
C VAL A 128 -5.11 1.98 2.63
N LEU A 129 -4.03 2.72 2.92
CA LEU A 129 -4.05 4.17 3.10
C LEU A 129 -3.22 4.86 2.01
N ASP A 130 -3.85 5.72 1.23
CA ASP A 130 -3.25 6.46 0.11
C ASP A 130 -3.48 7.99 0.25
N SER A 131 -2.55 8.77 0.76
CA SER A 131 -1.22 8.43 1.24
C SER A 131 -0.98 9.09 2.60
N LEU A 132 0.06 8.66 3.34
CA LEU A 132 0.52 9.41 4.51
C LEU A 132 1.11 10.77 4.15
N GLY A 133 1.70 10.92 2.97
CA GLY A 133 2.27 12.18 2.51
C GLY A 133 1.21 13.29 2.49
N ALA A 134 -0.02 12.96 2.10
CA ALA A 134 -1.15 13.88 2.16
C ALA A 134 -1.44 14.34 3.59
N ILE A 135 -1.47 13.42 4.57
CA ILE A 135 -1.68 13.75 5.99
C ILE A 135 -0.60 14.70 6.50
N TYR A 136 0.66 14.46 6.14
CA TYR A 136 1.77 15.33 6.52
C TYR A 136 1.72 16.69 5.85
N SER A 137 1.32 16.78 4.59
CA SER A 137 1.22 18.09 3.91
C SER A 137 0.14 18.99 4.53
N LEU A 138 -0.85 18.40 5.19
CA LEU A 138 -1.98 19.10 5.81
C LEU A 138 -1.77 19.38 7.31
N THR A 139 -0.66 18.91 7.91
CA THR A 139 -0.41 19.03 9.36
C THR A 139 1.04 19.43 9.63
N THR A 140 1.30 20.27 10.64
CA THR A 140 2.67 20.54 11.07
C THR A 140 3.31 19.27 11.67
N VAL A 141 4.40 18.79 11.07
CA VAL A 141 5.17 17.66 11.59
C VAL A 141 5.95 18.10 12.83
N ASN A 142 5.35 17.91 14.00
CA ASN A 142 5.94 18.16 15.31
C ASN A 142 5.95 16.89 16.17
N GLU A 143 6.44 16.98 17.40
CA GLU A 143 6.47 15.85 18.35
C GLU A 143 5.07 15.27 18.59
N SER A 144 4.03 16.12 18.66
CA SER A 144 2.64 15.67 18.78
C SER A 144 2.20 14.82 17.59
N MET A 145 2.57 15.19 16.36
CA MET A 145 2.27 14.40 15.17
C MET A 145 2.99 13.05 15.18
N ARG A 146 4.26 13.00 15.62
CA ARG A 146 5.00 11.73 15.77
C ARG A 146 4.31 10.79 16.76
N ASN A 147 3.84 11.32 17.90
CA ASN A 147 3.08 10.53 18.88
C ASN A 147 1.75 10.03 18.30
N LYS A 148 1.00 10.89 17.58
CA LYS A 148 -0.22 10.46 16.88
C LYS A 148 0.03 9.35 15.86
N MET A 149 1.13 9.44 15.12
CA MET A 149 1.52 8.42 14.16
C MET A 149 1.88 7.10 14.84
N PHE A 150 2.61 7.15 15.95
CA PHE A 150 2.90 5.97 16.74
C PHE A 150 1.62 5.29 17.23
N GLU A 151 0.70 6.05 17.83
CA GLU A 151 -0.61 5.56 18.28
C GLU A 151 -1.48 5.01 17.14
N PHE A 152 -1.37 5.60 15.95
CA PHE A 152 -2.08 5.13 14.77
C PHE A 152 -1.53 3.79 14.26
N PHE A 153 -0.21 3.63 14.19
CA PHE A 153 0.41 2.36 13.82
C PHE A 153 0.12 1.25 14.84
N ASP A 154 0.15 1.58 16.14
CA ASP A 154 -0.24 0.63 17.19
C ASP A 154 -1.70 0.20 17.07
N PHE A 155 -2.59 1.15 16.80
CA PHE A 155 -3.99 0.85 16.50
C PHE A 155 -4.12 -0.09 15.30
N LEU A 156 -3.42 0.18 14.19
CA LEU A 156 -3.46 -0.66 12.99
C LEU A 156 -3.00 -2.10 13.27
N ARG A 157 -1.95 -2.28 14.07
CA ARG A 157 -1.48 -3.62 14.48
C ARG A 157 -2.54 -4.39 15.26
N GLN A 158 -3.31 -3.71 16.12
CA GLN A 158 -4.38 -4.35 16.90
C GLN A 158 -5.55 -4.83 16.03
N GLN A 159 -5.71 -4.31 14.81
CA GLN A 159 -6.81 -4.70 13.92
C GLN A 159 -6.61 -6.06 13.25
N LYS A 160 -5.43 -6.70 13.39
CA LYS A 160 -5.09 -7.98 12.74
C LYS A 160 -5.28 -7.97 11.22
N LEU A 161 -5.03 -6.81 10.60
CA LEU A 161 -5.12 -6.60 9.16
C LEU A 161 -3.75 -6.73 8.49
N ASN A 162 -3.75 -7.07 7.21
CA ASN A 162 -2.64 -6.70 6.34
C ASN A 162 -2.85 -5.26 5.88
N VAL A 163 -1.90 -4.40 6.19
CA VAL A 163 -1.99 -2.97 5.93
C VAL A 163 -0.94 -2.56 4.91
N ILE A 164 -1.36 -1.86 3.85
CA ILE A 164 -0.46 -1.19 2.92
C ILE A 164 -0.64 0.32 3.10
N ILE A 165 0.46 1.05 3.24
CA ILE A 165 0.43 2.50 3.37
C ILE A 165 1.32 3.10 2.29
N LEU A 166 0.75 3.99 1.49
CA LEU A 166 1.50 4.73 0.48
C LEU A 166 2.12 5.97 1.10
N THR A 167 3.36 6.27 0.72
CA THR A 167 4.00 7.53 1.10
C THR A 167 5.00 7.97 0.05
N GLU A 168 5.03 9.28 -0.17
CA GLU A 168 5.99 9.93 -1.03
C GLU A 168 7.38 9.87 -0.39
N ARG A 169 8.39 9.72 -1.24
CA ARG A 169 9.80 9.94 -0.92
C ARG A 169 10.39 10.83 -2.01
N GLN A 170 11.15 11.86 -1.64
CA GLN A 170 11.86 12.69 -2.61
C GLN A 170 13.05 11.92 -3.21
N TYR A 171 13.48 12.31 -4.42
CA TYR A 171 14.64 11.73 -5.09
C TYR A 171 15.93 12.04 -4.31
N GLY A 172 16.74 11.02 -3.97
CA GLY A 172 18.04 11.18 -3.31
C GLY A 172 18.55 9.89 -2.64
N GLU A 173 19.85 9.85 -2.29
CA GLU A 173 20.53 8.67 -1.72
C GLU A 173 20.03 8.27 -0.32
N TYR A 174 19.54 9.25 0.45
CA TYR A 174 18.98 9.05 1.79
C TYR A 174 17.55 9.61 1.81
N ALA A 175 16.64 8.87 1.18
CA ALA A 175 15.23 9.21 1.23
C ALA A 175 14.68 8.96 2.65
N GLU A 176 14.90 9.91 3.54
CA GLU A 176 14.33 9.88 4.88
C GLU A 176 12.80 9.92 4.77
N LEU A 177 12.16 8.91 5.37
CA LEU A 177 10.73 9.00 5.65
C LEU A 177 10.56 10.14 6.67
N GLN A 178 9.71 11.12 6.34
CA GLN A 178 9.62 12.38 7.11
C GLN A 178 9.25 12.17 8.60
N GLY A 179 8.74 11.00 8.99
CA GLY A 179 8.30 10.70 10.35
C GLY A 179 8.91 9.44 11.00
N ASN A 180 10.05 8.91 10.55
CA ASN A 180 10.67 7.68 11.08
C ASN A 180 9.79 6.40 10.99
N GLU A 181 8.80 6.39 10.10
CA GLU A 181 7.79 5.32 9.96
C GLU A 181 8.41 4.00 9.51
N GLY A 182 9.59 4.03 8.90
CA GLY A 182 10.32 2.83 8.51
C GLY A 182 10.65 1.93 9.70
N PHE A 183 10.78 2.50 10.90
CA PHE A 183 10.96 1.74 12.14
C PHE A 183 9.66 1.08 12.60
N LEU A 184 8.51 1.72 12.35
CA LEU A 184 7.18 1.23 12.70
C LEU A 184 6.69 0.17 11.71
N ALA A 185 7.07 0.25 10.44
CA ALA A 185 6.66 -0.72 9.44
C ALA A 185 7.35 -2.08 9.63
N ASP A 186 6.66 -3.15 9.22
CA ASP A 186 7.23 -4.50 9.14
C ASP A 186 7.85 -4.74 7.76
N GLY A 187 7.22 -4.19 6.73
CA GLY A 187 7.70 -4.21 5.35
C GLY A 187 7.93 -2.81 4.77
N ILE A 188 8.94 -2.68 3.91
CA ILE A 188 9.18 -1.49 3.10
C ILE A 188 9.47 -1.94 1.68
N ILE A 189 8.61 -1.53 0.76
CA ILE A 189 8.75 -1.70 -0.68
C ILE A 189 9.00 -0.32 -1.27
N LYS A 190 10.15 -0.14 -1.90
CA LYS A 190 10.53 1.09 -2.59
C LYS A 190 10.24 0.96 -4.07
N MET A 191 9.36 1.80 -4.57
CA MET A 191 9.13 2.01 -5.99
C MET A 191 10.00 3.17 -6.48
N GLY A 192 10.50 3.05 -7.69
CA GLY A 192 11.42 4.01 -8.28
C GLY A 192 11.16 4.24 -9.76
N VAL A 193 11.87 5.24 -10.28
CA VAL A 193 11.88 5.60 -11.68
C VAL A 193 13.33 5.90 -12.04
N ASP A 194 13.93 5.02 -12.82
CA ASP A 194 15.33 5.12 -13.24
C ASP A 194 15.38 5.58 -14.71
N ARG A 195 16.44 6.31 -15.07
CA ARG A 195 16.74 6.66 -16.47
C ARG A 195 17.86 5.77 -16.97
N ARG A 196 17.57 4.92 -17.97
CA ARG A 196 18.57 4.03 -18.59
C ARG A 196 18.45 4.11 -20.10
N ASN A 197 19.55 4.33 -20.79
CA ASN A 197 19.60 4.42 -22.27
C ASN A 197 18.57 5.38 -22.88
N GLY A 198 18.34 6.53 -22.23
CA GLY A 198 17.33 7.52 -22.66
C GLY A 198 15.88 7.11 -22.41
N GLN A 199 15.64 5.93 -21.83
CA GLN A 199 14.32 5.44 -21.45
C GLN A 199 14.08 5.59 -19.94
N ILE A 200 12.81 5.77 -19.59
CA ILE A 200 12.35 5.75 -18.20
C ILE A 200 11.91 4.34 -17.87
N VAL A 201 12.51 3.76 -16.83
CA VAL A 201 12.19 2.41 -16.34
C VAL A 201 11.63 2.53 -14.93
N ARG A 202 10.43 1.98 -14.70
CA ARG A 202 9.87 1.89 -13.34
C ARG A 202 10.50 0.70 -12.63
N THR A 203 10.70 0.85 -11.32
CA THR A 203 11.42 -0.14 -10.52
C THR A 203 10.73 -0.43 -9.21
N MET A 204 10.98 -1.60 -8.65
CA MET A 204 10.63 -1.97 -7.28
C MET A 204 11.78 -2.67 -6.59
N GLN A 205 11.98 -2.35 -5.33
CA GLN A 205 12.98 -2.96 -4.46
C GLN A 205 12.36 -3.20 -3.09
N VAL A 206 12.54 -4.41 -2.56
CA VAL A 206 12.18 -4.69 -1.17
C VAL A 206 13.34 -4.27 -0.30
N GLU A 207 13.18 -3.19 0.47
CA GLU A 207 14.20 -2.72 1.42
C GLU A 207 14.14 -3.51 2.73
N LYS A 208 12.95 -4.01 3.08
CA LYS A 208 12.69 -4.70 4.33
C LYS A 208 11.45 -5.57 4.22
N LEU A 209 11.52 -6.83 4.64
CA LEU A 209 10.36 -7.62 5.11
C LEU A 209 10.76 -8.39 6.36
N ARG A 210 10.21 -8.00 7.51
CA ARG A 210 10.44 -8.76 8.75
C ARG A 210 9.87 -10.17 8.61
N HIS A 211 10.65 -11.17 9.02
CA HIS A 211 10.25 -12.58 9.05
C HIS A 211 9.99 -13.24 7.68
N VAL A 212 10.30 -12.56 6.57
CA VAL A 212 10.16 -13.11 5.21
C VAL A 212 11.47 -12.97 4.47
N ARG A 213 11.96 -14.05 3.84
CA ARG A 213 13.17 -14.00 3.01
C ARG A 213 12.84 -13.34 1.67
N HIS A 214 13.62 -12.33 1.30
CA HIS A 214 13.47 -11.57 0.07
C HIS A 214 14.81 -11.24 -0.58
N SER A 215 14.77 -10.92 -1.87
CA SER A 215 15.87 -10.32 -2.63
C SER A 215 15.99 -8.83 -2.28
N MET A 216 17.23 -8.34 -2.29
CA MET A 216 17.54 -6.91 -2.18
C MET A 216 17.75 -6.26 -3.55
N GLU A 217 17.69 -7.04 -4.64
CA GLU A 217 17.90 -6.54 -6.00
C GLU A 217 16.75 -5.62 -6.43
N LYS A 218 17.11 -4.57 -7.15
CA LYS A 218 16.14 -3.70 -7.80
C LYS A 218 15.55 -4.42 -9.00
N GLN A 219 14.23 -4.52 -9.06
CA GLN A 219 13.49 -5.18 -10.13
C GLN A 219 12.89 -4.16 -11.09
N ALA A 220 12.91 -4.44 -12.39
CA ALA A 220 12.16 -3.69 -13.38
C ALA A 220 10.66 -4.04 -13.31
N ILE A 221 9.82 -3.01 -13.44
CA ILE A 221 8.37 -3.14 -13.51
C ILE A 221 7.86 -2.60 -14.84
N ASP A 222 6.88 -3.28 -15.40
CA ASP A 222 6.07 -2.79 -16.52
C ASP A 222 4.57 -2.87 -16.20
N VAL A 223 3.74 -2.28 -17.07
CA VAL A 223 2.28 -2.38 -17.02
C VAL A 223 1.82 -3.53 -17.91
N GLY A 224 1.38 -4.62 -17.30
CA GLY A 224 0.74 -5.74 -17.99
C GLY A 224 -0.76 -5.51 -18.22
N PRO A 225 -1.48 -6.52 -18.74
CA PRO A 225 -2.91 -6.42 -19.01
C PRO A 225 -3.79 -6.38 -17.75
N HIS A 226 -3.24 -6.72 -16.57
CA HIS A 226 -3.95 -6.82 -15.29
C HIS A 226 -3.21 -6.09 -14.16
N GLY A 227 -2.60 -4.95 -14.49
CA GLY A 227 -1.80 -4.16 -13.57
C GLY A 227 -0.29 -4.39 -13.71
N PRO A 228 0.50 -3.96 -12.72
CA PRO A 228 1.95 -4.04 -12.74
C PRO A 228 2.45 -5.49 -12.79
N ILE A 229 3.54 -5.71 -13.52
CA ILE A 229 4.26 -6.98 -13.57
C ILE A 229 5.74 -6.77 -13.28
N ILE A 230 6.37 -7.72 -12.60
CA ILE A 230 7.81 -7.70 -12.32
C ILE A 230 8.54 -8.48 -13.40
N LEU A 231 9.37 -7.78 -14.18
CA LEU A 231 10.11 -8.38 -15.30
C LEU A 231 11.35 -9.15 -14.83
N GLY A 232 11.95 -8.73 -13.72
CA GLY A 232 13.17 -9.30 -13.16
C GLY A 232 14.19 -8.24 -12.74
N PRO A 233 15.38 -8.67 -12.29
CA PRO A 233 16.39 -7.75 -11.76
C PRO A 233 16.94 -6.82 -12.85
N LEU A 234 17.12 -5.55 -12.49
CA LEU A 234 17.90 -4.61 -13.27
C LEU A 234 19.38 -4.88 -13.00
N PHE A 235 20.05 -5.47 -13.98
CA PHE A 235 21.50 -5.55 -13.98
C PHE A 235 22.07 -4.20 -14.42
N ASP A 236 23.08 -3.72 -13.69
CA ASP A 236 23.82 -2.51 -14.05
C ASP A 236 24.54 -2.65 -15.39
#